data_AF-A0A2S6R3V5-F1
#
_entry.id   AF-A0A2S6R3V5-F1
#
_cell.length_a   1.000
_cell.length_b   1.000
_cell.length_c   1.000
_cell.angle_alpha   90.00
_cell.angle_beta   90.00
_cell.angle_gamma   90.00
#
_symmetry.space_group_name_H-M   'P 1'
#
loop_
_entity.id
_entity.type
_entity.pdbx_description
1 polymer ?
#
loop_
_entity_poly.entity_id
_entity_poly.type
_entity_poly.pdbx_seq_one_letter_code
_entity_poly.pdbx_strand_id
1 'polypeptide(L)'
;LLAFRLARSRRHIAEVNIRLCFPELTSAQQSALVRKAFIANGIGLLEIGIAWFRDPAKLTGITQVHGLEHFEHDIAPLLDRADLDVTLLFLDGDDEALRRRFTETRRPHPLAADRPVIDGIRRERERLDWLRRRADLTVNTTDLAIRDLRRLLEGHFAEALEPELSIFVTSFSYPRGLPADADLVFDVRFLANPHYVDHLRPLSGLDLSVGRHIEADSAYADFIASLKDMLISLLPAYEREGKSYLTIAVGCTGGRHRSVFVAERVAEALKKTGRQVGVRHRDLDGDPQRKEARESA
;
A
#
# COMPACT_ATOMS: atom_id res chain seq x y z
N LEU A 1 18.68 -8.51 36.58
CA LEU A 1 18.29 -7.76 37.81
C LEU A 1 19.04 -6.44 37.98
N LEU A 2 20.32 -6.34 37.60
CA LEU A 2 21.09 -5.08 37.68
C LEU A 2 20.44 -3.94 36.86
N ALA A 3 20.06 -4.23 35.61
CA ALA A 3 19.38 -3.28 34.71
C ALA A 3 18.05 -2.75 35.30
N PHE A 4 17.27 -3.61 35.96
CA PHE A 4 16.02 -3.22 36.65
C PHE A 4 16.26 -2.24 37.81
N ARG A 5 17.42 -2.31 38.47
CA ARG A 5 17.78 -1.41 39.58
C ARG A 5 18.43 -0.11 39.11
N LEU A 6 19.20 -0.16 38.02
CA LEU A 6 20.00 0.96 37.54
C LEU A 6 19.27 1.83 36.49
N ALA A 7 18.48 1.23 35.60
CA ALA A 7 17.81 1.95 34.51
C ALA A 7 16.44 2.50 34.94
N ARG A 8 16.43 3.42 35.91
CA ARG A 8 15.21 3.98 36.53
C ARG A 8 14.22 4.59 35.52
N SER A 9 14.73 5.34 34.54
CA SER A 9 13.89 5.95 33.48
C SER A 9 13.17 4.90 32.62
N ARG A 10 13.91 3.87 32.17
CA ARG A 10 13.32 2.77 31.40
C ARG A 10 12.34 1.94 32.23
N ARG A 11 12.61 1.78 33.52
CA ARG A 11 11.70 1.06 34.42
C ARG A 11 10.38 1.81 34.57
N HIS A 12 10.45 3.12 34.76
CA HIS A 12 9.27 3.97 34.81
C HIS A 12 8.43 3.89 33.54
N ILE A 13 9.06 3.91 32.36
CA ILE A 13 8.35 3.74 31.07
C ILE A 13 7.66 2.38 31.00
N ALA A 14 8.35 1.30 31.37
CA ALA A 14 7.76 -0.03 31.38
C ALA A 14 6.61 -0.19 32.39
N GLU A 15 6.73 0.44 33.57
CA GLU A 15 5.67 0.50 34.58
C GLU A 15 4.42 1.23 34.04
N VAL A 16 4.62 2.37 33.36
CA VAL A 16 3.53 3.12 32.74
C VAL A 16 2.87 2.31 31.62
N ASN A 17 3.66 1.74 30.72
CA ASN A 17 3.14 0.97 29.59
C ASN A 17 2.38 -0.28 30.06
N ILE A 18 2.92 -1.04 31.01
CA ILE A 18 2.24 -2.24 31.53
C ILE A 18 0.95 -1.86 32.26
N ARG A 19 0.91 -0.73 32.96
CA ARG A 19 -0.32 -0.25 33.60
C ARG A 19 -1.38 0.19 32.59
N LEU A 20 -0.97 0.80 31.47
CA LEU A 20 -1.89 1.24 30.41
C LEU A 20 -2.40 0.06 29.56
N CYS A 21 -1.52 -0.90 29.24
CA CYS A 21 -1.85 -2.05 28.40
C CYS A 21 -2.60 -3.15 29.15
N PHE A 22 -2.44 -3.26 30.47
CA PHE A 22 -3.05 -4.30 31.30
C PHE A 22 -3.76 -3.72 32.54
N PRO A 23 -4.75 -2.82 32.35
CA PRO A 23 -5.47 -2.18 33.47
C PRO A 23 -6.26 -3.16 34.33
N GLU A 24 -6.60 -4.34 33.80
CA GLU A 24 -7.31 -5.42 34.47
C GLU A 24 -6.45 -6.18 35.50
N LEU A 25 -5.12 -6.03 35.46
CA LEU A 25 -4.20 -6.72 36.36
C LEU A 25 -3.99 -5.95 37.67
N THR A 26 -3.81 -6.71 38.76
CA THR A 26 -3.45 -6.11 40.05
C THR A 26 -2.06 -5.48 40.00
N SER A 27 -1.81 -4.47 40.85
CA SER A 27 -0.50 -3.78 40.89
C SER A 27 0.67 -4.72 41.18
N ALA A 28 0.43 -5.82 41.91
CA ALA A 28 1.44 -6.85 42.17
C ALA A 28 1.79 -7.65 40.89
N GLN A 29 0.78 -8.01 40.08
CA GLN A 29 0.96 -8.70 38.82
C GLN A 29 1.64 -7.81 37.77
N GLN A 30 1.24 -6.54 37.68
CA GLN A 30 1.89 -5.56 36.82
C GLN A 30 3.38 -5.40 37.19
N SER A 31 3.70 -5.27 38.48
CA SER A 31 5.09 -5.18 38.95
C SER A 31 5.93 -6.43 38.62
N ALA A 32 5.32 -7.61 38.69
CA ALA A 32 5.97 -8.86 38.30
C ALA A 32 6.27 -8.92 36.79
N LEU A 33 5.34 -8.42 35.95
CA LEU A 33 5.53 -8.33 34.51
C LEU A 33 6.65 -7.35 34.14
N VAL A 34 6.72 -6.18 34.79
CA VAL A 34 7.83 -5.22 34.59
C VAL A 34 9.17 -5.91 34.90
N ARG A 35 9.23 -6.65 36.02
CA ARG A 35 10.45 -7.36 36.41
C ARG A 35 10.84 -8.46 35.41
N LYS A 36 9.87 -9.22 34.88
CA LYS A 36 10.10 -10.23 33.84
C LYS A 36 10.59 -9.60 32.53
N ALA A 37 9.97 -8.51 32.08
CA ALA A 37 10.38 -7.77 30.87
C ALA A 37 11.84 -7.29 30.97
N PHE A 38 12.25 -6.81 32.14
CA PHE A 38 13.65 -6.40 32.38
C PHE A 38 14.64 -7.57 32.46
N ILE A 39 14.20 -8.76 32.87
CA ILE A 39 15.03 -9.96 32.85
C ILE A 39 15.22 -10.43 31.40
N ALA A 40 14.15 -10.50 30.61
CA ALA A 40 14.21 -10.86 29.19
C ALA A 40 15.10 -9.89 28.38
N ASN A 41 14.92 -8.58 28.57
CA ASN A 41 15.77 -7.58 27.92
C ASN A 41 17.24 -7.60 28.40
N GLY A 42 17.46 -7.99 29.66
CA GLY A 42 18.82 -8.17 30.19
C GLY A 42 19.54 -9.39 29.61
N ILE A 43 18.79 -10.46 29.33
CA ILE A 43 19.28 -11.64 28.59
C ILE A 43 19.68 -11.21 27.17
N GLY A 44 18.85 -10.41 26.49
CA GLY A 44 19.16 -9.89 25.16
C GLY A 44 20.45 -9.06 25.08
N LEU A 45 20.79 -8.26 26.10
CA LEU A 45 22.06 -7.51 26.14
C LEU A 45 23.29 -8.43 26.29
N LEU A 46 23.17 -9.51 27.05
CA LEU A 46 24.21 -10.54 27.18
C LEU A 46 24.32 -11.36 25.89
N GLU A 47 23.20 -11.72 25.26
CA GLU A 47 23.15 -12.41 23.98
C GLU A 47 23.73 -11.58 22.84
N ILE A 48 23.44 -10.28 22.78
CA ILE A 48 24.05 -9.34 21.81
C ILE A 48 25.56 -9.26 22.03
N GLY A 49 26.02 -9.15 23.28
CA GLY A 49 27.44 -9.17 23.61
C GLY A 49 28.11 -10.48 23.17
N ILE A 50 27.48 -11.62 23.46
CA ILE A 50 27.99 -12.94 23.04
C ILE A 50 27.97 -13.06 21.51
N ALA A 51 26.95 -12.56 20.83
CA ALA A 51 26.84 -12.61 19.37
C ALA A 51 27.86 -11.71 18.65
N TRP A 52 28.21 -10.55 19.22
CA TRP A 52 29.18 -9.62 18.63
C TRP A 52 30.64 -10.05 18.83
N PHE A 53 30.96 -10.72 19.93
CA PHE A 53 32.35 -11.04 20.29
C PHE A 53 32.71 -12.52 20.11
N ARG A 54 31.81 -13.36 19.60
CA ARG A 54 32.04 -14.80 19.41
C ARG A 54 31.98 -15.15 17.92
N ASP A 55 32.79 -16.12 17.53
CA ASP A 55 32.86 -16.64 16.16
C ASP A 55 31.46 -17.13 15.70
N PRO A 56 30.88 -16.54 14.63
CA PRO A 56 29.59 -16.92 14.08
C PRO A 56 29.47 -18.40 13.71
N ALA A 57 30.58 -19.07 13.36
CA ALA A 57 30.61 -20.48 13.00
C ALA A 57 30.25 -21.42 14.17
N LYS A 58 30.41 -20.96 15.42
CA LYS A 58 30.04 -21.73 16.61
C LYS A 58 28.58 -21.55 17.01
N LEU A 59 27.92 -20.49 16.53
CA LEU A 59 26.50 -20.22 16.79
C LEU A 59 25.62 -20.96 15.79
N THR A 60 26.08 -21.16 14.56
CA THR A 60 25.33 -21.86 13.50
C THR A 60 24.98 -23.31 13.84
N GLY A 61 25.76 -23.99 14.69
CA GLY A 61 25.49 -25.37 15.12
C GLY A 61 24.51 -25.52 16.29
N ILE A 62 24.15 -24.43 16.97
CA ILE A 62 23.23 -24.42 18.13
C ILE A 62 22.03 -23.48 17.94
N THR A 63 22.05 -22.65 16.91
CA THR A 63 20.95 -21.78 16.53
C THR A 63 20.10 -22.49 15.49
N GLN A 64 18.88 -22.88 15.87
CA GLN A 64 17.82 -23.14 14.90
C GLN A 64 17.10 -21.82 14.62
N VAL A 65 17.17 -21.36 13.38
CA VAL A 65 16.34 -20.26 12.88
C VAL A 65 15.01 -20.87 12.43
N HIS A 66 13.97 -20.67 13.24
CA HIS A 66 12.59 -21.00 12.88
C HIS A 66 11.88 -19.72 12.43
N GLY A 67 11.04 -19.79 11.40
CA GLY A 67 10.22 -18.63 11.03
C GLY A 67 9.33 -18.76 9.81
N LEU A 68 9.56 -19.74 8.93
CA LEU A 68 8.71 -19.94 7.74
C LEU A 68 7.69 -21.07 7.97
N GLU A 69 8.08 -22.09 8.71
CA GLU A 69 7.23 -23.20 9.17
C GLU A 69 6.08 -22.75 10.09
N HIS A 70 6.24 -21.60 10.75
CA HIS A 70 5.21 -20.96 11.57
C HIS A 70 4.25 -20.09 10.75
N PHE A 71 4.65 -19.61 9.57
CA PHE A 71 3.83 -18.66 8.82
C PHE A 71 2.58 -19.32 8.23
N GLU A 72 2.71 -20.50 7.61
CA GLU A 72 1.54 -21.24 7.08
C GLU A 72 0.69 -21.83 8.21
N HIS A 73 1.32 -22.33 9.27
CA HIS A 73 0.61 -22.97 10.38
C HIS A 73 -0.09 -21.96 11.31
N ASP A 74 0.50 -20.78 11.52
CA ASP A 74 0.01 -19.81 12.51
C ASP A 74 -0.76 -18.63 11.87
N ILE A 75 -0.42 -18.19 10.64
CA ILE A 75 -1.16 -17.09 9.97
C ILE A 75 -2.44 -17.57 9.30
N ALA A 76 -2.43 -18.74 8.64
CA ALA A 76 -3.63 -19.21 7.96
C ALA A 76 -4.84 -19.35 8.91
N PRO A 77 -4.70 -19.89 10.14
CA PRO A 77 -5.80 -19.91 11.10
C PRO A 77 -6.20 -18.53 11.62
N LEU A 78 -5.28 -17.56 11.68
CA LEU A 78 -5.60 -16.19 12.07
C LEU A 78 -6.51 -15.50 11.06
N LEU A 79 -6.31 -15.76 9.76
CA LEU A 79 -7.18 -15.26 8.69
C LEU A 79 -8.60 -15.85 8.75
N ASP A 80 -8.76 -17.05 9.31
CA ASP A 80 -10.04 -17.77 9.40
C ASP A 80 -10.77 -17.55 10.75
N ARG A 81 -10.20 -16.73 11.65
CA ARG A 81 -10.78 -16.45 12.97
C ARG A 81 -11.91 -15.42 12.88
N ALA A 82 -13.14 -15.89 13.07
CA ALA A 82 -14.33 -15.06 13.04
C ALA A 82 -14.43 -13.98 14.14
N ASP A 83 -13.61 -14.06 15.20
CA ASP A 83 -13.58 -13.08 16.28
C ASP A 83 -12.54 -11.95 16.07
N LEU A 84 -11.87 -11.92 14.91
CA LEU A 84 -10.96 -10.86 14.52
C LEU A 84 -11.41 -10.27 13.18
N ASP A 85 -11.39 -8.94 13.07
CA ASP A 85 -11.48 -8.26 11.78
C ASP A 85 -10.08 -8.19 11.17
N VAL A 86 -9.75 -9.17 10.33
CA VAL A 86 -8.43 -9.32 9.73
C VAL A 86 -8.51 -8.96 8.26
N THR A 87 -7.70 -7.98 7.85
CA THR A 87 -7.50 -7.64 6.43
C THR A 87 -6.07 -7.98 6.03
N LEU A 88 -5.90 -8.84 5.02
CA LEU A 88 -4.61 -9.21 4.44
C LEU A 88 -4.27 -8.31 3.24
N LEU A 89 -3.31 -7.41 3.46
CA LEU A 89 -2.67 -6.60 2.42
C LEU A 89 -1.45 -7.31 1.85
N PHE A 90 -1.39 -7.47 0.52
CA PHE A 90 -0.22 -7.95 -0.20
C PHE A 90 0.37 -6.87 -1.11
N LEU A 91 1.60 -6.44 -0.82
CA LEU A 91 2.32 -5.48 -1.66
C LEU A 91 3.20 -6.24 -2.66
N ASP A 92 3.05 -5.93 -3.94
CA ASP A 92 3.86 -6.52 -5.00
C ASP A 92 4.52 -5.44 -5.87
N GLY A 93 5.47 -5.80 -6.72
CA GLY A 93 6.04 -4.95 -7.77
C GLY A 93 6.65 -5.84 -8.83
N ASP A 94 6.86 -5.39 -10.05
CA ASP A 94 7.46 -6.24 -11.08
C ASP A 94 8.91 -6.62 -10.74
N ASP A 95 9.39 -7.70 -11.36
CA ASP A 95 10.73 -8.25 -11.10
C ASP A 95 11.84 -7.21 -11.35
N GLU A 96 11.64 -6.35 -12.34
CA GLU A 96 12.59 -5.30 -12.72
C GLU A 96 12.68 -4.19 -11.68
N ALA A 97 11.55 -3.65 -11.21
CA ALA A 97 11.51 -2.63 -10.18
C ALA A 97 12.01 -3.17 -8.85
N LEU A 98 11.65 -4.41 -8.49
CA LEU A 98 12.17 -5.06 -7.28
C LEU A 98 13.69 -5.24 -7.37
N ARG A 99 14.21 -5.75 -8.50
CA ARG A 99 15.65 -5.87 -8.72
C ARG A 99 16.35 -4.51 -8.59
N ARG A 100 15.84 -3.47 -9.25
CA ARG A 100 16.37 -2.10 -9.18
C ARG A 100 16.42 -1.59 -7.74
N ARG A 101 15.35 -1.76 -6.96
CA ARG A 101 15.28 -1.33 -5.54
C ARG A 101 16.30 -2.05 -4.66
N PHE A 102 16.51 -3.35 -4.86
CA PHE A 102 17.55 -4.09 -4.15
C PHE A 102 18.96 -3.58 -4.49
N THR A 103 19.21 -3.26 -5.78
CA THR A 103 20.47 -2.66 -6.22
C THR A 103 20.70 -1.28 -5.61
N GLU A 104 19.69 -0.41 -5.64
CA GLU A 104 19.76 0.96 -5.08
C GLU A 104 20.01 0.96 -3.57
N THR A 105 19.31 0.08 -2.84
CA THR A 105 19.45 -0.03 -1.37
C THR A 105 20.68 -0.84 -0.94
N ARG A 106 21.35 -1.52 -1.88
CA ARG A 106 22.47 -2.44 -1.65
C ARG A 106 22.18 -3.50 -0.58
N ARG A 107 20.91 -3.88 -0.42
CA ARG A 107 20.51 -4.90 0.55
C ARG A 107 20.67 -6.28 -0.08
N PRO A 108 21.31 -7.25 0.61
CA PRO A 108 21.30 -8.63 0.15
C PRO A 108 19.88 -9.21 0.30
N HIS A 109 19.45 -9.97 -0.70
CA HIS A 109 18.17 -10.66 -0.64
C HIS A 109 18.33 -11.98 0.14
N PRO A 110 17.49 -12.29 1.14
CA PRO A 110 17.66 -13.48 2.01
C PRO A 110 17.70 -14.81 1.24
N LEU A 111 16.84 -14.97 0.23
CA LEU A 111 16.82 -16.14 -0.66
C LEU A 111 17.83 -16.06 -1.83
N ALA A 112 18.73 -15.08 -1.85
CA ALA A 112 19.73 -14.90 -2.90
C ALA A 112 21.18 -14.84 -2.39
N ALA A 113 21.50 -15.43 -1.24
CA ALA A 113 22.85 -15.35 -0.67
C ALA A 113 23.96 -15.93 -1.58
N ASP A 114 23.61 -16.91 -2.42
CA ASP A 114 24.51 -17.68 -3.29
C ASP A 114 24.22 -17.47 -4.79
N ARG A 115 23.35 -16.50 -5.15
CA ARG A 115 22.80 -16.37 -6.51
C ARG A 115 22.40 -14.93 -6.82
N PRO A 116 22.12 -14.59 -8.09
CA PRO A 116 21.56 -13.29 -8.45
C PRO A 116 20.27 -12.96 -7.68
N VAL A 117 20.09 -11.69 -7.33
CA VAL A 117 18.89 -11.18 -6.62
C VAL A 117 17.59 -11.58 -7.31
N ILE A 118 17.59 -11.60 -8.64
CA ILE A 118 16.41 -11.97 -9.44
C ILE A 118 15.93 -13.40 -9.16
N ASP A 119 16.84 -14.33 -8.88
CA ASP A 119 16.48 -15.71 -8.56
C ASP A 119 15.90 -15.82 -7.14
N GLY A 120 16.39 -14.98 -6.22
CA GLY A 120 15.79 -14.83 -4.89
C GLY A 120 14.36 -14.30 -4.96
N ILE A 121 14.13 -13.25 -5.75
CA ILE A 121 12.80 -12.65 -5.96
C ILE A 121 11.81 -13.69 -6.48
N ARG A 122 12.20 -14.45 -7.52
CA ARG A 122 11.32 -15.49 -8.10
C ARG A 122 10.96 -16.58 -7.10
N ARG A 123 11.95 -17.06 -6.34
CA ARG A 123 11.71 -18.05 -5.28
C ARG A 123 10.83 -17.51 -4.16
N GLU A 124 10.99 -16.25 -3.80
CA GLU A 124 10.13 -15.60 -2.82
C GLU A 124 8.68 -15.54 -3.31
N ARG A 125 8.47 -15.17 -4.58
CA ARG A 125 7.13 -15.18 -5.18
C ARG A 125 6.48 -16.55 -5.14
N GLU A 126 7.18 -17.59 -5.58
CA GLU A 126 6.67 -18.96 -5.57
C GLU A 126 6.23 -19.39 -4.16
N ARG A 127 6.98 -18.98 -3.13
CA ARG A 127 6.68 -19.30 -1.73
C ARG A 127 5.51 -18.47 -1.17
N LEU A 128 5.39 -17.20 -1.55
CA LEU A 128 4.37 -16.29 -1.03
C LEU A 128 3.09 -16.24 -1.87
N ASP A 129 3.03 -17.00 -2.96
CA ASP A 129 1.91 -17.04 -3.91
C ASP A 129 0.58 -17.43 -3.24
N TRP A 130 0.62 -18.28 -2.21
CA TRP A 130 -0.58 -18.63 -1.45
C TRP A 130 -1.13 -17.45 -0.64
N LEU A 131 -0.26 -16.60 -0.05
CA LEU A 131 -0.67 -15.38 0.66
C LEU A 131 -1.26 -14.38 -0.33
N ARG A 132 -0.61 -14.20 -1.48
CA ARG A 132 -1.12 -13.34 -2.55
C ARG A 132 -2.52 -13.75 -2.97
N ARG A 133 -2.79 -15.06 -3.13
CA ARG A 133 -4.12 -15.58 -3.48
C ARG A 133 -5.18 -15.35 -2.40
N ARG A 134 -4.78 -15.27 -1.14
CA ARG A 134 -5.67 -15.05 0.01
C ARG A 134 -5.79 -13.57 0.40
N ALA A 135 -5.07 -12.68 -0.27
CA ALA A 135 -5.05 -11.27 0.10
C ALA A 135 -6.36 -10.58 -0.27
N ASP A 136 -6.96 -9.90 0.69
CA ASP A 136 -8.14 -9.05 0.48
C ASP A 136 -7.80 -7.85 -0.40
N LEU A 137 -6.57 -7.34 -0.29
CA LEU A 137 -6.07 -6.24 -1.09
C LEU A 137 -4.68 -6.54 -1.61
N THR A 138 -4.51 -6.52 -2.94
CA THR A 138 -3.18 -6.60 -3.58
C THR A 138 -2.83 -5.26 -4.23
N VAL A 139 -1.72 -4.65 -3.81
CA VAL A 139 -1.25 -3.36 -4.34
C VAL A 139 0.00 -3.57 -5.18
N ASN A 140 -0.08 -3.23 -6.46
CA ASN A 140 1.09 -3.20 -7.34
C ASN A 140 1.85 -1.87 -7.17
N THR A 141 3.04 -1.97 -6.58
CA THR A 141 3.95 -0.88 -6.27
C THR A 141 4.96 -0.56 -7.35
N THR A 142 4.96 -1.24 -8.51
CA THR A 142 5.96 -1.10 -9.59
C THR A 142 6.27 0.37 -9.90
N ASP A 143 5.21 1.13 -10.17
CA ASP A 143 5.27 2.56 -10.52
C ASP A 143 4.71 3.46 -9.40
N LEU A 144 4.72 2.99 -8.15
CA LEU A 144 4.31 3.78 -6.99
C LEU A 144 5.52 4.49 -6.38
N ALA A 145 5.45 5.81 -6.26
CA ALA A 145 6.34 6.55 -5.38
C ALA A 145 5.89 6.35 -3.92
N ILE A 146 6.82 6.52 -2.97
CA ILE A 146 6.56 6.26 -1.55
C ILE A 146 5.41 7.09 -0.97
N ARG A 147 5.23 8.33 -1.45
CA ARG A 147 4.12 9.21 -1.04
C ARG A 147 2.77 8.70 -1.54
N ASP A 148 2.74 8.08 -2.71
CA ASP A 148 1.50 7.57 -3.31
C ASP A 148 1.10 6.25 -2.66
N LEU A 149 2.07 5.38 -2.39
CA LEU A 149 1.83 4.19 -1.56
C LEU A 149 1.28 4.61 -0.20
N ARG A 150 1.87 5.63 0.43
CA ARG A 150 1.37 6.16 1.70
C ARG A 150 -0.07 6.64 1.60
N ARG A 151 -0.41 7.47 0.60
CA ARG A 151 -1.79 7.96 0.41
C ARG A 151 -2.77 6.84 0.13
N LEU A 152 -2.35 5.83 -0.65
CA LEU A 152 -3.15 4.63 -0.88
C LEU A 152 -3.39 3.94 0.46
N LEU A 153 -2.35 3.61 1.21
CA LEU A 153 -2.48 2.93 2.51
C LEU A 153 -3.24 3.75 3.56
N GLU A 154 -3.12 5.08 3.56
CA GLU A 154 -3.92 5.97 4.42
C GLU A 154 -5.38 5.98 3.97
N GLY A 155 -5.66 6.06 2.68
CA GLY A 155 -7.01 5.93 2.16
C GLY A 155 -7.62 4.56 2.44
N HIS A 156 -6.78 3.53 2.53
CA HIS A 156 -7.22 2.22 2.94
C HIS A 156 -7.38 2.17 4.48
N PHE A 157 -6.28 2.09 5.23
CA PHE A 157 -6.27 1.72 6.64
C PHE A 157 -6.41 2.88 7.65
N ALA A 158 -6.77 4.10 7.23
CA ALA A 158 -7.03 5.15 8.22
C ALA A 158 -8.25 4.77 9.07
N GLU A 159 -8.09 4.87 10.40
CA GLU A 159 -9.21 4.77 11.35
C GLU A 159 -10.20 5.91 11.09
N ALA A 160 -11.19 5.67 10.26
CA ALA A 160 -12.41 6.45 10.28
C ALA A 160 -13.22 6.00 11.50
N LEU A 161 -13.72 6.97 12.27
CA LEU A 161 -14.60 6.76 13.44
C LEU A 161 -15.93 6.06 13.06
N GLU A 162 -16.18 5.89 11.76
CA GLU A 162 -17.29 5.18 11.13
C GLU A 162 -16.72 4.46 9.88
N PRO A 163 -17.12 3.23 9.54
CA PRO A 163 -16.69 2.54 8.32
C PRO A 163 -17.29 3.25 7.09
N GLU A 164 -16.66 4.32 6.63
CA GLU A 164 -17.01 5.00 5.38
C GLU A 164 -16.24 4.37 4.21
N LEU A 165 -16.96 4.09 3.12
CA LEU A 165 -16.36 3.63 1.87
C LEU A 165 -15.33 4.64 1.36
N SER A 166 -14.05 4.26 1.38
CA SER A 166 -12.99 5.07 0.79
C SER A 166 -12.82 4.77 -0.69
N ILE A 167 -12.81 5.82 -1.51
CA ILE A 167 -12.84 5.69 -2.96
C ILE A 167 -11.50 6.13 -3.56
N PHE A 168 -10.95 5.33 -4.46
CA PHE A 168 -9.74 5.65 -5.18
C PHE A 168 -10.01 5.72 -6.68
N VAL A 169 -9.74 6.86 -7.32
CA VAL A 169 -9.91 7.04 -8.76
C VAL A 169 -8.53 7.08 -9.42
N THR A 170 -8.29 6.20 -10.38
CA THR A 170 -7.00 6.09 -11.07
C THR A 170 -7.16 6.22 -12.59
N SER A 171 -6.33 7.04 -13.23
CA SER A 171 -6.27 7.08 -14.69
C SER A 171 -5.12 6.22 -15.21
N PHE A 172 -5.35 5.47 -16.28
CA PHE A 172 -4.35 4.56 -16.83
C PHE A 172 -4.31 4.52 -18.37
N SER A 173 -3.25 3.95 -18.92
CA SER A 173 -3.15 3.57 -20.34
C SER A 173 -3.34 2.08 -20.58
N TYR A 174 -4.15 1.72 -21.58
CA TYR A 174 -4.35 0.32 -22.00
C TYR A 174 -3.06 -0.42 -22.38
N PRO A 175 -2.09 0.18 -23.10
CA PRO A 175 -0.82 -0.48 -23.41
C PRO A 175 0.00 -0.89 -22.17
N ARG A 176 -0.15 -0.19 -21.03
CA ARG A 176 0.47 -0.57 -19.75
C ARG A 176 -0.38 -1.54 -18.91
N GLY A 177 -1.45 -2.11 -19.49
CA GLY A 177 -2.35 -3.05 -18.82
C GLY A 177 -3.31 -2.39 -17.82
N LEU A 178 -4.28 -3.15 -17.31
CA LEU A 178 -5.23 -2.67 -16.31
C LEU A 178 -4.56 -2.56 -14.93
N PRO A 179 -4.94 -1.59 -14.07
CA PRO A 179 -4.56 -1.64 -12.66
C PRO A 179 -5.10 -2.92 -12.02
N ALA A 180 -4.24 -3.69 -11.35
CA ALA A 180 -4.60 -4.98 -10.77
C ALA A 180 -5.58 -4.86 -9.59
N ASP A 181 -5.62 -3.68 -8.99
CA ASP A 181 -6.44 -3.27 -7.86
C ASP A 181 -7.77 -2.62 -8.28
N ALA A 182 -8.10 -2.59 -9.59
CA ALA A 182 -9.32 -1.96 -10.08
C ALA A 182 -10.56 -2.83 -9.87
N ASP A 183 -11.56 -2.28 -9.17
CA ASP A 183 -12.89 -2.89 -9.03
C ASP A 183 -13.79 -2.56 -10.22
N LEU A 184 -13.72 -1.32 -10.68
CA LEU A 184 -14.48 -0.81 -11.82
C LEU A 184 -13.53 -0.23 -12.86
N VAL A 185 -13.79 -0.53 -14.13
CA VAL A 185 -12.96 -0.05 -15.24
C VAL A 185 -13.83 0.59 -16.31
N PHE A 186 -13.50 1.83 -16.68
CA PHE A 186 -14.20 2.59 -17.70
C PHE A 186 -13.27 2.96 -18.87
N ASP A 187 -13.65 2.55 -20.08
CA ASP A 187 -12.95 2.92 -21.32
C ASP A 187 -13.44 4.27 -21.83
N VAL A 188 -12.53 5.23 -22.01
CA VAL A 188 -12.84 6.56 -22.57
C VAL A 188 -12.14 6.83 -23.90
N ARG A 189 -11.69 5.79 -24.60
CA ARG A 189 -11.02 5.91 -25.91
C ARG A 189 -11.92 6.42 -27.03
N PHE A 190 -13.24 6.40 -26.84
CA PHE A 190 -14.21 6.90 -27.81
C PHE A 190 -14.31 8.44 -27.84
N LEU A 191 -13.89 9.12 -26.75
CA LEU A 191 -13.90 10.58 -26.70
C LEU A 191 -12.85 11.20 -27.63
N ALA A 192 -13.11 12.43 -28.08
CA ALA A 192 -12.25 13.27 -28.90
C ALA A 192 -10.81 13.22 -28.42
N ASN A 193 -9.90 12.84 -29.33
CA ASN A 193 -8.52 12.55 -28.98
C ASN A 193 -7.63 13.80 -29.14
N PRO A 194 -7.16 14.41 -28.03
CA PRO A 194 -6.35 15.64 -28.10
C PRO A 194 -4.98 15.42 -28.73
N HIS A 195 -4.55 14.16 -28.90
CA HIS A 195 -3.26 13.83 -29.49
C HIS A 195 -3.11 14.31 -30.95
N TYR A 196 -4.21 14.46 -31.69
CA TYR A 196 -4.18 14.93 -33.09
C TYR A 196 -4.18 16.46 -33.21
N VAL A 197 -4.20 17.18 -32.10
CA VAL A 197 -4.14 18.64 -32.07
C VAL A 197 -2.77 19.06 -31.57
N ASP A 198 -1.94 19.64 -32.43
CA ASP A 198 -0.51 19.86 -32.19
C ASP A 198 -0.22 20.60 -30.86
N HIS A 199 -1.00 21.63 -30.55
CA HIS A 199 -0.83 22.43 -29.34
C HIS A 199 -1.39 21.76 -28.07
N LEU A 200 -2.22 20.73 -28.18
CA LEU A 200 -2.75 19.95 -27.05
C LEU A 200 -1.94 18.70 -26.77
N ARG A 201 -1.28 18.13 -27.78
CA ARG A 201 -0.44 16.94 -27.68
C ARG A 201 0.61 16.98 -26.54
N PRO A 202 1.31 18.11 -26.26
CA PRO A 202 2.28 18.17 -25.18
C PRO A 202 1.65 18.35 -23.79
N LEU A 203 0.35 18.61 -23.69
CA LEU A 203 -0.36 18.86 -22.44
C LEU A 203 -0.89 17.56 -21.81
N SER A 204 -1.64 17.70 -20.73
CA SER A 204 -2.26 16.61 -19.97
C SER A 204 -3.75 16.87 -19.75
N GLY A 205 -4.49 15.86 -19.30
CA GLY A 205 -5.90 16.03 -18.93
C GLY A 205 -6.14 16.97 -17.74
N LEU A 206 -5.08 17.44 -17.07
CA LEU A 206 -5.15 18.47 -16.04
C LEU A 206 -5.23 19.88 -16.62
N ASP A 207 -4.84 20.05 -17.89
CA ASP A 207 -4.80 21.35 -18.55
C ASP A 207 -6.17 21.74 -19.11
N LEU A 208 -6.60 22.98 -18.85
CA LEU A 208 -7.93 23.47 -19.22
C LEU A 208 -8.22 23.37 -20.73
N SER A 209 -7.22 23.57 -21.57
CA SER A 209 -7.36 23.50 -23.04
C SER A 209 -7.65 22.07 -23.51
N VAL A 210 -7.03 21.07 -22.90
CA VAL A 210 -7.30 19.64 -23.15
C VAL A 210 -8.71 19.30 -22.69
N GLY A 211 -9.10 19.78 -21.51
CA GLY A 211 -10.45 19.58 -20.98
C GLY A 211 -11.53 20.15 -21.90
N ARG A 212 -11.38 21.40 -22.35
CA ARG A 212 -12.32 22.05 -23.28
C ARG A 212 -12.45 21.31 -24.61
N HIS A 213 -11.35 20.75 -25.12
CA HIS A 213 -11.38 19.96 -26.34
C HIS A 213 -12.19 18.67 -26.17
N ILE A 214 -12.03 17.99 -25.02
CA ILE A 214 -12.80 16.77 -24.71
C ILE A 214 -14.27 17.11 -24.46
N GLU A 215 -14.55 18.22 -23.77
CA GLU A 215 -15.91 18.71 -23.49
C GLU A 215 -16.69 19.09 -24.75
N ALA A 216 -15.99 19.48 -25.81
CA ALA A 216 -16.61 19.81 -27.09
C ALA A 216 -17.08 18.58 -27.88
N ASP A 217 -16.71 17.36 -27.45
CA ASP A 217 -17.24 16.13 -28.04
C ASP A 217 -18.73 15.97 -27.74
N SER A 218 -19.53 15.72 -28.78
CA SER A 218 -20.97 15.50 -28.64
C SER A 218 -21.35 14.38 -27.67
N ALA A 219 -20.52 13.35 -27.53
CA ALA A 219 -20.77 12.23 -26.64
C ALA A 219 -20.36 12.51 -25.18
N TYR A 220 -19.57 13.56 -24.91
CA TYR A 220 -18.98 13.77 -23.59
C TYR A 220 -20.04 14.09 -22.53
N ALA A 221 -20.95 15.03 -22.81
CA ALA A 221 -21.91 15.53 -21.82
C ALA A 221 -22.82 14.41 -21.28
N ASP A 222 -23.41 13.64 -22.17
CA ASP A 222 -24.31 12.54 -21.81
C ASP A 222 -23.57 11.40 -21.12
N PHE A 223 -22.37 11.08 -21.59
CA PHE A 223 -21.52 10.04 -21.00
C PHE A 223 -21.13 10.40 -19.57
N ILE A 224 -20.59 11.61 -19.35
CA ILE A 224 -20.07 11.98 -18.04
C ILE A 224 -21.19 12.12 -17.00
N ALA A 225 -22.38 12.56 -17.43
CA ALA A 225 -23.57 12.59 -16.58
C ALA A 225 -23.97 11.16 -16.17
N SER A 226 -24.16 10.27 -17.14
CA SER A 226 -24.57 8.88 -16.90
C SER A 226 -23.56 8.12 -16.04
N LEU A 227 -22.26 8.33 -16.28
CA LEU A 227 -21.19 7.71 -15.49
C LEU A 227 -21.22 8.17 -14.04
N LYS A 228 -21.38 9.48 -13.79
CA LYS A 228 -21.45 10.02 -12.43
C LYS A 228 -22.67 9.49 -11.70
N ASP A 229 -23.83 9.50 -12.35
CA ASP A 229 -25.08 9.04 -11.75
C ASP A 229 -25.02 7.54 -11.40
N MET A 230 -24.48 6.72 -12.32
CA MET A 230 -24.23 5.31 -12.06
C MET A 230 -23.32 5.12 -10.85
N LEU A 231 -22.14 5.75 -10.84
CA LEU A 231 -21.16 5.59 -9.76
C LEU A 231 -21.73 6.01 -8.41
N ILE A 232 -22.40 7.17 -8.34
CA ILE A 232 -23.04 7.68 -7.11
C ILE A 232 -24.12 6.71 -6.63
N SER A 233 -24.93 6.16 -7.54
CA SER A 233 -25.99 5.21 -7.19
C SER A 233 -25.47 3.87 -6.64
N LEU A 234 -24.25 3.48 -7.02
CA LEU A 234 -23.62 2.24 -6.57
C LEU A 234 -23.01 2.33 -5.17
N LEU A 235 -22.64 3.53 -4.70
CA LEU A 235 -21.92 3.69 -3.43
C LEU A 235 -22.67 3.07 -2.23
N PRO A 236 -23.99 3.31 -2.04
CA PRO A 236 -24.73 2.68 -0.95
C PRO A 236 -24.83 1.16 -1.06
N ALA A 237 -24.70 0.60 -2.27
CA ALA A 237 -24.69 -0.83 -2.47
C ALA A 237 -23.37 -1.45 -2.02
N TYR A 238 -22.24 -0.85 -2.38
CA TYR A 238 -20.92 -1.26 -1.91
C TYR A 238 -20.78 -1.13 -0.38
N GLU A 239 -21.32 -0.06 0.20
CA GLU A 239 -21.35 0.13 1.65
C GLU A 239 -22.14 -0.98 2.37
N ARG A 240 -23.33 -1.32 1.87
CA ARG A 240 -24.15 -2.42 2.44
C ARG A 240 -23.51 -3.80 2.26
N GLU A 241 -22.72 -3.97 1.20
CA GLU A 241 -21.92 -5.18 0.99
C GLU A 241 -20.76 -5.30 2.00
N GLY A 242 -20.44 -4.22 2.72
CA GLY A 242 -19.33 -4.17 3.68
C GLY A 242 -17.99 -3.88 3.00
N LYS A 243 -18.01 -3.31 1.79
CA LYS A 243 -16.78 -2.99 1.07
C LYS A 243 -16.15 -1.73 1.67
N SER A 244 -14.94 -1.86 2.22
CA SER A 244 -14.21 -0.73 2.79
C SER A 244 -13.61 0.19 1.72
N TYR A 245 -13.32 -0.36 0.53
CA TYR A 245 -12.57 0.34 -0.53
C TYR A 245 -13.17 0.13 -1.91
N LEU A 246 -13.20 1.18 -2.72
CA LEU A 246 -13.61 1.10 -4.12
C LEU A 246 -12.59 1.78 -5.03
N THR A 247 -11.93 1.00 -5.88
CA THR A 247 -11.00 1.50 -6.90
C THR A 247 -11.67 1.60 -8.26
N ILE A 248 -11.77 2.82 -8.78
CA ILE A 248 -12.34 3.16 -10.08
C ILE A 248 -11.23 3.53 -11.04
N ALA A 249 -11.01 2.71 -12.06
CA ALA A 249 -9.99 2.92 -13.09
C ALA A 249 -10.60 3.50 -14.38
N VAL A 250 -10.01 4.57 -14.90
CA VAL A 250 -10.40 5.20 -16.16
C VAL A 250 -9.27 5.05 -17.18
N GLY A 251 -9.56 4.44 -18.33
CA GLY A 251 -8.57 4.02 -19.31
C GLY A 251 -8.64 4.79 -20.63
N CYS A 252 -7.49 5.23 -21.14
CA CYS A 252 -7.37 5.68 -22.53
C CYS A 252 -6.12 5.06 -23.19
N THR A 253 -5.82 5.37 -24.45
CA THR A 253 -4.66 4.76 -25.12
C THR A 253 -3.32 5.22 -24.52
N GLY A 254 -3.16 6.51 -24.21
CA GLY A 254 -1.88 7.07 -23.77
C GLY A 254 -1.80 7.42 -22.29
N GLY A 255 -2.89 7.28 -21.53
CA GLY A 255 -2.92 7.58 -20.09
C GLY A 255 -2.69 9.05 -19.72
N ARG A 256 -2.61 9.96 -20.70
CA ARG A 256 -2.18 11.36 -20.50
C ARG A 256 -3.31 12.40 -20.54
N HIS A 257 -4.28 12.21 -21.44
CA HIS A 257 -5.30 13.23 -21.76
C HIS A 257 -6.69 12.83 -21.27
N ARG A 258 -7.39 11.99 -22.04
CA ARG A 258 -8.80 11.64 -21.82
C ARG A 258 -9.06 10.96 -20.49
N SER A 259 -8.26 9.94 -20.15
CA SER A 259 -8.43 9.22 -18.89
C SER A 259 -8.15 10.09 -17.67
N VAL A 260 -7.12 10.92 -17.73
CA VAL A 260 -6.76 11.87 -16.67
C VAL A 260 -7.91 12.86 -16.44
N PHE A 261 -8.38 13.47 -17.53
CA PHE A 261 -9.47 14.45 -17.47
C PHE A 261 -10.76 13.84 -16.89
N VAL A 262 -11.17 12.68 -17.40
CA VAL A 262 -12.39 12.01 -16.92
C VAL A 262 -12.23 11.53 -15.46
N ALA A 263 -11.06 11.01 -15.08
CA ALA A 263 -10.78 10.62 -13.70
C ALA A 263 -10.95 11.80 -12.71
N GLU A 264 -10.42 12.98 -13.04
CA GLU A 264 -10.61 14.19 -12.22
C GLU A 264 -12.09 14.56 -12.10
N ARG A 265 -12.86 14.48 -13.20
CA ARG A 265 -14.30 14.82 -13.19
C ARG A 265 -15.16 13.83 -12.41
N VAL A 266 -14.79 12.55 -12.45
CA VAL A 266 -15.42 11.51 -11.63
C VAL A 266 -15.09 11.75 -10.16
N ALA A 267 -13.82 11.96 -9.83
CA ALA A 267 -13.40 12.20 -8.46
C ALA A 267 -14.05 13.45 -7.85
N GLU A 268 -14.15 14.55 -8.60
CA GLU A 268 -14.84 15.77 -8.16
C GLU A 268 -16.31 15.51 -7.82
N ALA A 269 -17.01 14.71 -8.63
CA ALA A 269 -18.41 14.35 -8.39
C ALA A 269 -18.56 13.48 -7.13
N LEU A 270 -17.65 12.51 -6.94
CA LEU A 270 -17.69 11.62 -5.78
C LEU A 270 -17.36 12.35 -4.47
N LYS A 271 -16.43 13.31 -4.49
CA LYS A 271 -16.13 14.17 -3.33
C LYS A 271 -17.34 14.97 -2.85
N LYS A 272 -18.23 15.39 -3.77
CA LYS A 272 -19.47 16.10 -3.43
C LYS A 272 -20.48 15.24 -2.65
N THR A 273 -20.26 13.91 -2.59
CA THR A 273 -21.08 13.00 -1.78
C THR A 273 -20.64 12.93 -0.31
N GLY A 274 -19.59 13.65 0.09
CA GLY A 274 -19.05 13.65 1.46
C GLY A 274 -18.02 12.56 1.76
N ARG A 275 -17.80 11.61 0.83
CA ARG A 275 -16.86 10.50 1.00
C ARG A 275 -15.41 10.90 0.80
N GLN A 276 -14.51 10.12 1.39
CA GLN A 276 -13.08 10.23 1.13
C GLN A 276 -12.74 9.74 -0.28
N VAL A 277 -12.12 10.60 -1.09
CA VAL A 277 -11.76 10.26 -2.48
C VAL A 277 -10.31 10.64 -2.79
N GLY A 278 -9.49 9.62 -3.06
CA GLY A 278 -8.14 9.76 -3.60
C GLY A 278 -8.11 9.76 -5.12
N VAL A 279 -7.15 10.45 -5.73
CA VAL A 279 -6.92 10.44 -7.19
C VAL A 279 -5.45 10.17 -7.50
N ARG A 280 -5.19 9.36 -8.53
CA ARG A 280 -3.85 9.10 -9.07
C ARG A 280 -3.85 9.03 -10.60
N HIS A 281 -2.76 9.48 -11.20
CA HIS A 281 -2.54 9.35 -12.63
C HIS A 281 -1.32 8.49 -12.90
N ARG A 282 -1.53 7.16 -12.94
CA ARG A 282 -0.47 6.15 -13.11
C ARG A 282 0.53 6.51 -14.19
N ASP A 283 0.02 7.07 -15.28
CA ASP A 283 0.77 7.34 -16.47
C ASP A 283 1.40 8.75 -16.55
N LEU A 284 0.91 9.72 -15.75
CA LEU A 284 1.45 11.09 -15.68
C LEU A 284 2.54 11.24 -14.61
N ASP A 285 2.46 10.50 -13.51
CA ASP A 285 3.38 10.64 -12.39
C ASP A 285 4.82 10.18 -12.73
N GLY A 286 5.00 9.50 -13.86
CA GLY A 286 6.30 9.10 -14.42
C GLY A 286 6.88 10.02 -15.50
N ASP A 287 6.23 11.14 -15.85
CA ASP A 287 6.69 12.06 -16.92
C ASP A 287 7.93 12.86 -16.45
N PRO A 288 9.12 12.70 -17.09
CA PRO A 288 10.35 13.40 -16.71
C PRO A 288 10.20 14.93 -16.67
N GLN A 289 9.34 15.49 -17.53
CA GLN A 289 9.15 16.94 -17.66
C GLN A 289 8.53 17.59 -16.42
N ARG A 290 7.82 16.82 -15.57
CA ARG A 290 7.30 17.32 -14.28
C ARG A 290 8.22 17.09 -13.09
N LYS A 291 9.23 16.21 -13.20
CA LYS A 291 10.29 16.09 -12.17
C LYS A 291 11.09 17.39 -12.11
N GLU A 292 11.51 17.91 -13.26
CA GLU A 292 12.26 19.16 -13.36
C GLU A 292 11.45 20.36 -12.83
N ALA A 293 10.16 20.44 -13.13
CA ALA A 293 9.29 21.52 -12.63
C ALA A 293 9.02 21.48 -11.11
N ARG A 294 9.12 20.31 -10.47
CA ARG A 294 8.96 20.13 -9.01
C ARG A 294 10.26 20.30 -8.23
N GLU A 295 11.41 20.12 -8.85
CA GLU A 295 12.72 20.35 -8.25
C GLU A 295 13.16 21.81 -8.37
N SER A 296 12.48 22.59 -9.22
CA SER A 296 12.74 24.01 -9.48
C SER A 296 11.84 24.97 -8.68
N ALA A 297 10.96 24.47 -7.81
CA ALA A 297 10.00 25.23 -7.01
C ALA A 297 10.11 24.87 -5.52
#